data_AF-A0A386C743-F1
#
_entry.id   AF-A0A386C743-F1
#
_cell.length_a   1.000
_cell.length_b   1.000
_cell.length_c   1.000
_cell.angle_alpha   90.00
_cell.angle_beta   90.00
_cell.angle_gamma   90.00
#
_symmetry.space_group_name_H-M   'P 1'
#
loop_
_entity.id
_entity.type
_entity.pdbx_description
1 polymer ?
#
loop_
_entity_poly.entity_id
_entity_poly.type
_entity_poly.pdbx_seq_one_letter_code
_entity_poly.pdbx_strand_id
1 'polypeptide(L)' 'MDKLQRDLKTVESRYGEDVLQLVIAAGYLSKLVGNPEIKRYLNQHHPEILTEFRTIVSATSLDQANIPA' A
#
# COMPACT_ATOMS: atom_id res chain seq x y z
N MET A 1 -13.20 31.64 9.52
CA MET A 1 -12.53 30.51 10.19
C MET A 1 -13.27 29.16 10.02
N ASP A 2 -14.39 29.08 9.28
CA ASP A 2 -15.23 27.86 9.20
C ASP A 2 -15.01 27.01 7.92
N LYS A 3 -14.15 27.46 7.01
CA LYS A 3 -13.82 26.74 5.77
C LYS A 3 -12.62 25.81 5.96
N LEU A 4 -11.59 26.28 6.67
CA LEU A 4 -10.36 25.51 6.91
C LEU A 4 -10.64 24.21 7.69
N GLN A 5 -11.53 24.27 8.69
CA GLN A 5 -11.86 23.12 9.53
C GLN A 5 -12.70 22.05 8.81
N ARG A 6 -13.51 22.45 7.82
CA ARG A 6 -14.23 21.51 6.94
C ARG A 6 -13.33 20.88 5.88
N ASP A 7 -12.40 21.66 5.34
CA ASP A 7 -11.39 21.18 4.40
C ASP A 7 -10.49 20.12 5.08
N LEU A 8 -10.07 20.38 6.34
CA LEU A 8 -9.27 19.45 7.14
C LEU A 8 -10.00 18.12 7.42
N LYS A 9 -11.28 18.17 7.77
CA LYS A 9 -12.12 16.96 7.94
C LYS A 9 -12.30 16.16 6.64
N THR A 10 -12.35 16.85 5.51
CA THR A 10 -12.47 16.19 4.19
C THR A 10 -11.15 15.52 3.81
N VAL A 11 -10.02 16.15 4.14
CA VAL A 11 -8.69 15.56 4.00
C VAL A 11 -8.54 14.34 4.91
N GLU A 12 -8.96 14.41 6.18
CA GLU A 12 -8.94 13.24 7.09
C GLU A 12 -9.77 12.06 6.59
N SER A 13 -10.97 12.33 6.04
CA SER A 13 -11.83 11.26 5.52
C SER A 13 -11.28 10.63 4.24
N ARG A 14 -10.63 11.42 3.37
CA ARG A 14 -9.91 10.87 2.21
C ARG A 14 -8.65 10.13 2.64
N TYR A 15 -7.93 10.62 3.63
CA TYR A 15 -6.79 9.92 4.23
C TYR A 15 -7.17 8.52 4.71
N GLY A 16 -8.30 8.37 5.40
CA GLY A 16 -8.77 7.05 5.83
C GLY A 16 -9.02 6.10 4.65
N GLU A 17 -9.73 6.56 3.63
CA GLU A 17 -10.08 5.74 2.46
C GLU A 17 -8.86 5.42 1.57
N ASP A 18 -8.00 6.41 1.29
CA ASP A 18 -6.78 6.24 0.51
C ASP A 18 -5.77 5.33 1.24
N VAL A 19 -5.61 5.48 2.56
CA VAL A 19 -4.75 4.58 3.37
C VAL A 19 -5.32 3.16 3.38
N LEU A 20 -6.62 2.98 3.60
CA LEU A 20 -7.28 1.67 3.53
C LEU A 20 -7.04 1.01 2.17
N GLN A 21 -7.21 1.75 1.09
CA GLN A 21 -7.01 1.24 -0.26
C GLN A 21 -5.55 0.88 -0.53
N LEU A 22 -4.59 1.67 -0.03
CA LEU A 22 -3.16 1.38 -0.10
C LEU A 22 -2.77 0.14 0.73
N VAL A 23 -3.34 -0.03 1.93
CA VAL A 23 -3.13 -1.21 2.78
C VAL A 23 -3.69 -2.47 2.12
N ILE A 24 -4.89 -2.40 1.53
CA ILE A 24 -5.50 -3.51 0.78
C ILE A 24 -4.65 -3.85 -0.44
N ALA A 25 -4.18 -2.84 -1.20
CA ALA A 25 -3.31 -3.04 -2.34
C ALA A 25 -1.98 -3.69 -1.94
N ALA A 26 -1.34 -3.22 -0.86
CA ALA A 26 -0.12 -3.82 -0.33
C ALA A 26 -0.33 -5.25 0.18
N GLY A 27 -1.45 -5.53 0.84
CA GLY A 27 -1.83 -6.88 1.26
C GLY A 27 -2.07 -7.82 0.07
N TYR A 28 -2.71 -7.32 -0.99
CA TYR A 28 -2.89 -8.07 -2.24
C TYR A 28 -1.56 -8.33 -2.93
N LEU A 29 -0.69 -7.32 -3.05
CA LEU A 29 0.66 -7.44 -3.60
C LEU A 29 1.50 -8.45 -2.79
N SER A 30 1.37 -8.46 -1.47
CA SER A 30 2.04 -9.43 -0.60
C SER A 30 1.57 -10.86 -0.90
N LYS A 31 0.25 -11.08 -1.03
CA LYS A 31 -0.30 -12.38 -1.47
C LYS A 31 0.15 -12.76 -2.88
N LEU A 32 0.23 -11.79 -3.79
CA LEU A 32 0.63 -11.97 -5.17
C LEU A 32 2.10 -12.44 -5.27
N VAL A 33 3.01 -11.76 -4.56
CA VAL A 33 4.45 -12.08 -4.53
C VAL A 33 4.76 -13.33 -3.69
N GLY A 34 3.89 -13.66 -2.73
CA GLY A 34 3.95 -14.91 -1.96
C GLY A 34 3.60 -16.16 -2.77
N ASN A 35 2.91 -16.00 -3.90
CA ASN A 35 2.48 -17.12 -4.74
C ASN A 35 3.63 -17.60 -5.64
N PRO A 36 4.13 -18.86 -5.51
CA PRO A 36 5.36 -19.30 -6.18
C PRO A 36 5.28 -19.27 -7.71
N GLU A 37 4.11 -19.56 -8.27
CA GLU A 37 3.86 -19.52 -9.73
C GLU A 37 3.97 -18.09 -10.27
N ILE A 38 3.35 -17.13 -9.57
CA ILE A 38 3.38 -15.72 -9.94
C ILE A 38 4.78 -15.15 -9.76
N LYS A 39 5.45 -15.52 -8.66
CA LYS A 39 6.83 -15.15 -8.39
C LYS A 39 7.77 -15.65 -9.48
N ARG A 40 7.59 -16.89 -9.95
CA ARG A 40 8.37 -17.47 -11.05
C ARG A 40 8.09 -16.74 -12.37
N TYR A 41 6.84 -16.45 -12.68
CA TYR A 41 6.46 -15.71 -13.88
C TYR A 41 7.05 -14.30 -13.90
N LEU A 42 6.85 -13.53 -12.83
CA LEU A 42 7.43 -12.19 -12.70
C LEU A 42 8.95 -12.24 -12.71
N ASN A 43 9.59 -13.21 -12.06
CA ASN A 43 11.05 -13.28 -12.08
C ASN A 43 11.62 -13.61 -13.48
N GLN A 44 10.87 -14.32 -14.32
CA GLN A 44 11.30 -14.66 -15.68
C GLN A 44 11.04 -13.53 -16.68
N HIS A 45 9.91 -12.82 -16.56
CA HIS A 45 9.52 -11.79 -17.54
C HIS A 45 9.80 -10.37 -17.06
N HIS A 46 9.66 -10.08 -15.77
CA HIS A 46 9.72 -8.74 -15.18
C HIS A 46 10.32 -8.74 -13.75
N PRO A 47 11.61 -9.07 -13.60
CA PRO A 47 12.26 -9.15 -12.28
C PRO A 47 12.34 -7.81 -11.55
N GLU A 48 12.35 -6.70 -12.31
CA GLU A 48 12.27 -5.33 -11.78
C GLU A 48 10.95 -5.08 -11.05
N ILE A 49 9.81 -5.50 -11.62
CA ILE A 49 8.48 -5.33 -11.03
C ILE A 49 8.37 -6.15 -9.74
N LEU A 50 8.96 -7.34 -9.70
CA LEU A 50 8.99 -8.17 -8.51
C LEU A 50 9.76 -7.51 -7.36
N THR A 51 10.85 -6.81 -7.70
CA THR A 51 11.64 -6.06 -6.72
C THR A 51 10.86 -4.87 -6.20
N GLU A 52 10.26 -4.08 -7.09
CA GLU A 52 9.40 -2.95 -6.74
C GLU A 52 8.22 -3.36 -5.86
N PHE A 53 7.51 -4.45 -6.21
CA PHE A 53 6.41 -4.96 -5.40
C PHE A 53 6.86 -5.38 -4.01
N ARG A 54 8.04 -5.98 -3.88
CA ARG A 54 8.60 -6.33 -2.57
C ARG A 54 8.96 -5.08 -1.77
N THR A 55 9.52 -4.05 -2.42
CA THR A 55 9.81 -2.75 -1.80
C THR A 55 8.54 -2.07 -1.32
N ILE A 56 7.48 -2.04 -2.13
CA ILE A 56 6.17 -1.45 -1.77
C ILE A 56 5.58 -2.19 -0.57
N VAL A 57 5.55 -3.52 -0.61
CA VAL A 57 5.04 -4.34 0.52
C VAL A 57 5.84 -4.07 1.80
N SER A 58 7.17 -3.99 1.71
CA SER A 58 8.02 -3.66 2.87
C SER A 58 7.78 -2.24 3.39
N ALA A 59 7.62 -1.25 2.51
CA ALA A 59 7.37 0.15 2.87
C ALA A 59 6.01 0.33 3.55
N THR A 60 4.94 -0.27 3.00
CA THR A 60 3.60 -0.21 3.63
C THR A 60 3.55 -0.97 4.95
N SER A 61 4.32 -2.06 5.09
CA SER A 61 4.43 -2.78 6.38
C SER A 61 5.12 -1.95 7.46
N LEU A 62 6.08 -1.09 7.10
CA LEU A 62 6.76 -0.15 8.00
C LEU A 62 5.86 1.03 8.39
N ASP A 63 5.08 1.55 7.44
CA ASP A 63 4.12 2.63 7.70
C ASP A 63 2.98 2.19 8.64
N GLN A 64 2.52 0.94 8.50
CA GLN A 64 1.51 0.36 9.40
C GLN A 64 1.98 0.28 10.87
N ALA A 65 3.29 0.27 11.13
CA ALA A 65 3.85 0.33 12.49
C ALA A 65 3.89 1.75 13.07
N ASN A 66 3.64 2.78 12.26
CA ASN A 66 3.73 4.19 12.63
C ASN A 66 2.35 4.89 12.70
N ILE A 67 1.26 4.18 12.43
CA ILE A 67 -0.10 4.70 12.61
C ILE A 67 -0.51 4.50 14.08
N PRO A 68 -0.63 5.55 14.91
CA PRO A 68 -1.16 5.40 16.26
C PRO A 68 -2.64 4.98 16.18
N ALA A 69 -2.98 3.95 16.95
CA ALA A 69 -4.34 3.47 17.14
C ALA A 69 -5.25 4.51 17.83
#